data_AF-A0AA43F4M0-F1
#
_entry.id   AF-A0AA43F4M0-F1
#
_cell.length_a   1.000
_cell.length_b   1.000
_cell.length_c   1.000
_cell.angle_alpha   90.00
_cell.angle_beta   90.00
_cell.angle_gamma   90.00
#
_symmetry.space_group_name_H-M   'P 1'
#
loop_
_entity.id
_entity.type
_entity.pdbx_description
1 polymer ?
#
loop_
_entity_poly.entity_id
_entity_poly.type
_entity_poly.pdbx_seq_one_letter_code
_entity_poly.pdbx_strand_id
1 'polypeptide(L)' 'MECPKCRGMMMLERFSDFFLVFYAWKCINCGAIIDRTISSNRRKSLAARESQTVVAR' A
#
# COMPACT_ATOMS: atom_id res chain seq x y z
N MET A 1 3.51 12.32 3.66
CA MET A 1 2.70 11.11 3.33
C MET A 1 1.98 10.68 4.59
N GLU A 2 0.65 10.67 4.57
CA GLU A 2 -0.17 10.20 5.69
C GLU A 2 -0.57 8.74 5.45
N CYS A 3 -0.58 7.95 6.52
CA CYS A 3 -0.98 6.55 6.42
C CYS A 3 -2.49 6.46 6.08
N PRO A 4 -2.88 5.75 5.00
CA PRO A 4 -4.30 5.59 4.66
C PRO A 4 -5.08 4.76 5.69
N LYS A 5 -4.39 4.06 6.61
CA LYS A 5 -5.01 3.24 7.65
C LYS A 5 -5.30 4.04 8.92
N CYS A 6 -4.32 4.80 9.42
CA CYS A 6 -4.42 5.47 10.71
C CYS A 6 -4.17 6.99 10.67
N ARG A 7 -3.97 7.56 9.47
CA ARG A 7 -3.58 8.98 9.25
C ARG A 7 -2.29 9.40 9.97
N GLY A 8 -1.51 8.44 10.46
CA GLY A 8 -0.23 8.69 11.10
C GLY A 8 0.87 9.06 10.10
N MET A 9 1.99 9.54 10.64
CA MET A 9 3.17 9.87 9.85
C MET A 9 3.78 8.62 9.21
N MET A 10 4.18 8.74 7.95
CA MET A 10 4.96 7.72 7.24
C MET A 10 6.38 8.21 6.99
N MET A 11 7.35 7.32 7.13
CA MET A 11 8.76 7.55 6.85
C MET A 11 9.20 6.68 5.68
N LEU A 12 10.05 7.23 4.82
CA LEU A 12 10.65 6.47 3.72
C LEU A 12 11.81 5.65 4.29
N GLU A 13 11.67 4.33 4.28
CA GLU A 13 12.71 3.40 4.72
C GLU A 13 13.25 2.59 3.54
N ARG A 14 14.54 2.26 3.61
CA ARG A 14 15.18 1.33 2.68
C ARG A 14 15.01 -0.08 3.22
N PHE A 15 14.30 -0.93 2.48
CA PHE A 15 14.17 -2.34 2.75
C PHE A 15 15.15 -3.13 1.88
N SER A 16 15.83 -4.08 2.49
CA SER A 16 16.71 -5.02 1.80
C SER A 16 16.33 -6.43 2.21
N ASP A 17 15.89 -7.22 1.24
CA ASP A 17 15.76 -8.67 1.34
C ASP A 17 16.98 -9.32 0.66
N PHE A 18 17.08 -10.65 0.70
CA PHE A 18 18.18 -11.40 0.09
C PHE A 18 18.31 -11.17 -1.43
N PHE A 19 17.21 -10.83 -2.11
CA PHE A 19 17.17 -10.69 -3.57
C PHE A 19 16.94 -9.26 -4.07
N LEU A 20 16.39 -8.38 -3.24
CA LEU A 20 15.91 -7.07 -3.67
C LEU A 20 16.14 -6.00 -2.61
N VAL A 21 16.58 -4.83 -3.08
CA VAL A 21 16.61 -3.60 -2.29
C VAL A 21 15.59 -2.65 -2.88
N PHE A 22 14.67 -2.16 -2.05
CA PHE A 22 13.64 -1.21 -2.47
C PHE A 22 13.35 -0.18 -1.38
N TYR A 23 12.75 0.93 -1.77
CA TYR A 23 12.34 1.97 -0.85
C TYR A 23 10.83 1.93 -0.69
N ALA A 24 10.35 1.91 0.56
CA ALA A 24 8.92 1.92 0.84
C ALA A 24 8.59 2.86 2.00
N TRP A 25 7.38 3.40 1.98
CA TRP A 25 6.86 4.20 3.07
C TRP A 25 6.34 3.29 4.17
N LYS A 26 6.90 3.39 5.38
CA LYS A 26 6.41 2.68 6.56
C LYS A 26 5.77 3.66 7.52
N CYS A 27 4.57 3.34 7.98
CA CYS A 27 3.91 4.12 9.03
C CYS A 27 4.54 3.82 10.38
N ILE A 28 4.91 4.87 11.11
CA ILE A 28 5.50 4.76 12.45
C ILE A 28 4.46 4.28 13.47
N ASN A 29 3.19 4.64 13.29
CA ASN A 29 2.14 4.34 14.27
C ASN A 29 1.53 2.94 14.12
N CYS A 30 1.30 2.46 12.89
CA CYS A 30 0.60 1.19 12.64
C CYS A 30 1.40 0.15 11.84
N GLY A 31 2.63 0.49 11.43
CA GLY A 31 3.50 -0.41 10.66
C GLY A 31 3.06 -0.66 9.22
N ALA A 32 2.02 0.02 8.72
CA ALA A 32 1.58 -0.16 7.33
C ALA A 32 2.69 0.25 6.34
N ILE A 33 3.02 -0.65 5.41
CA ILE A 33 4.02 -0.42 4.36
C ILE A 33 3.32 -0.13 3.03
N ILE A 34 3.79 0.91 2.33
CA ILE A 34 3.28 1.32 1.02
C ILE A 34 4.47 1.61 0.11
N ASP A 35 4.61 0.76 -0.90
CA ASP A 35 5.47 0.97 -2.07
C ASP A 35 4.60 1.28 -3.32
N ARG A 36 5.23 1.75 -4.41
CA ARG A 36 4.60 1.89 -5.73
C ARG A 36 3.86 0.62 -6.15
N THR A 37 4.45 -0.55 -5.92
CA THR A 37 3.86 -1.85 -6.27
C THR A 37 2.61 -2.12 -5.42
N ILE A 38 2.70 -1.89 -4.11
CA ILE A 38 1.58 -2.04 -3.17
C ILE A 38 0.44 -1.08 -3.54
N SER A 39 0.76 0.17 -3.86
CA SER A 39 -0.22 1.17 -4.31
C SER A 39 -0.90 0.78 -5.63
N SER A 40 -0.13 0.28 -6.59
CA SER A 40 -0.66 -0.21 -7.87
C SER A 40 -1.60 -1.40 -7.66
N ASN A 41 -1.18 -2.37 -6.85
CA ASN A 41 -1.97 -3.57 -6.55
C ASN A 41 -3.26 -3.23 -5.81
N ARG A 42 -3.23 -2.28 -4.87
CA ARG A 42 -4.45 -1.80 -4.19
C ARG A 42 -5.44 -1.13 -5.16
N ARG A 43 -4.95 -0.31 -6.09
CA ARG A 43 -5.82 0.31 -7.11
C ARG A 43 -6.47 -0.74 -8.00
N LYS A 44 -5.70 -1.74 -8.44
CA LYS A 44 -6.23 -2.86 -9.24
C LYS A 44 -7.26 -3.70 -8.47
N SER A 45 -7.01 -4.00 -7.20
CA SER A 45 -7.94 -4.80 -6.40
C SER A 45 -9.23 -4.05 -6.07
N LEU A 46 -9.17 -2.73 -5.87
CA LEU A 46 -10.37 -1.91 -5.69
C LEU A 46 -11.19 -1.81 -6.98
N ALA A 47 -10.56 -1.56 -8.13
CA ALA A 47 -11.23 -1.55 -9.43
C ALA A 47 -11.90 -2.91 -9.75
N ALA A 48 -11.23 -4.02 -9.44
CA ALA A 48 -11.81 -5.35 -9.61
C ALA A 48 -13.06 -5.58 -8.72
N ARG A 49 -13.10 -5.00 -7.51
CA ARG A 49 -14.26 -5.09 -6.61
C ARG A 49 -15.44 -4.24 -7.07
N GLU A 50 -15.18 -3.06 -7.61
CA GLU A 50 -16.23 -2.20 -8.18
C GLU A 50 -16.94 -2.91 -9.33
N SER A 51 -16.19 -3.54 -10.24
CA SER A 51 -16.75 -4.34 -11.33
C SER A 51 -17.60 -5.52 -10.84
N GLN A 52 -17.25 -6.15 -9.71
CA GLN A 52 -18.03 -7.25 -9.13
C GLN A 52 -19.32 -6.76 -8.46
N THR A 53 -19.31 -5.61 -7.80
CA THR A 53 -20.52 -5.05 -7.18
C THR A 53 -21.57 -4.59 -8.19
N VAL A 54 -21.16 -4.22 -9.42
CA VAL A 54 -22.08 -3.85 -10.51
C VAL A 54 -22.71 -5.08 -11.15
N VAL A 55 -22.02 -6.23 -11.18
CA VAL A 55 -22.54 -7.48 -11.76
C VAL A 55 -23.44 -8.25 -10.79
N ALA A 56 -23.28 -8.05 -9.47
CA ALA A 56 -24.06 -8.73 -8.44
C ALA A 56 -25.36 -7.99 -8.00
N ARG A 57 -25.70 -6.88 -8.66
CA ARG A 57 -26.95 -6.11 -8.46
C ARG A 57 -27.88 -6.30 -9.64
#